data_AF-A0A5N7CHZ7-F1
#
_entry.id   AF-A0A5N7CHZ7-F1
#
_cell.length_a   1.000
_cell.length_b   1.000
_cell.length_c   1.000
_cell.angle_alpha   90.00
_cell.angle_beta   90.00
_cell.angle_gamma   90.00
#
_symmetry.space_group_name_H-M   'P 1'
#
loop_
_entity.id
_entity.type
_entity.pdbx_description
1 polymer ?
#
loop_
_entity_poly.entity_id
_entity_poly.type
_entity_poly.pdbx_seq_one_letter_code
_entity_poly.pdbx_strand_id
1 'polypeptide(L)'
;MAPLHRALIGLILTTFYLTIPVTSLNVLKSSKCAAECGERTNTLASDLVCPDSSFNTSADGLTMKNCLLCLSTGTTYISDEQSDTWSFLFNQKYTLQTCLFDRSPDTSLSGCEDNCLPLRSIFKNLWYKTNHTDKTYDYCSDVFTQYAGDCASCLRAKSGSVILGNFMDTMDSACETKPDVSKGEIVTLRRSLFDATVASPSASASARGTKTGTSTATATGGGGDEEGDGSLGLSTGAKAGIGVGAGVGGLMVLGAVAWGLLVRRRRGAGKGDGYAYQPPVEQGAPYTGAGAGSYSAGVAVEQVKEPGELEGGGRVDAELDGTAKGHANGRANAVELP
;
A
#
# COMPACT_ATOMS: atom_id res chain seq x y z
N MET A 1 -18.29 38.72 4.51
CA MET A 1 -17.12 37.86 4.75
C MET A 1 -17.45 36.36 4.93
N ALA A 2 -18.71 35.96 5.12
CA ALA A 2 -19.09 34.55 5.27
C ALA A 2 -19.07 33.62 4.02
N PRO A 3 -19.26 34.08 2.76
CA PRO A 3 -19.37 33.16 1.61
C PRO A 3 -18.00 32.67 1.10
N LEU A 4 -16.93 33.43 1.36
CA LEU A 4 -15.56 33.10 0.92
C LEU A 4 -14.99 31.92 1.73
N HIS A 5 -15.29 31.83 3.03
CA HIS A 5 -14.85 30.73 3.88
C HIS A 5 -15.50 29.40 3.52
N ARG A 6 -16.79 29.39 3.14
CA ARG A 6 -17.49 28.16 2.72
C ARG A 6 -16.96 27.60 1.40
N ALA A 7 -16.59 28.49 0.47
CA ALA A 7 -15.96 28.09 -0.79
C ALA A 7 -14.53 27.55 -0.58
N LEU A 8 -13.74 28.18 0.30
CA LEU A 8 -12.40 27.68 0.64
C LEU A 8 -12.41 26.32 1.34
N ILE A 9 -13.33 26.10 2.29
CA ILE A 9 -13.46 24.81 3.00
C ILE A 9 -13.89 23.70 2.03
N GLY A 10 -14.81 24.00 1.09
CA GLY A 10 -15.19 23.07 0.03
C GLY A 10 -14.03 22.70 -0.90
N LEU A 11 -13.17 23.67 -1.24
CA LEU A 11 -12.02 23.47 -2.14
C LEU A 11 -10.84 22.76 -1.46
N ILE A 12 -10.68 22.91 -0.14
CA ILE A 12 -9.71 22.17 0.67
C ILE A 12 -10.16 20.72 0.87
N LEU A 13 -11.46 20.48 1.09
CA LEU A 13 -12.00 19.13 1.20
C LEU A 13 -11.92 18.38 -0.15
N THR A 14 -12.25 19.02 -1.28
CA THR A 14 -12.12 18.37 -2.59
C THR A 14 -10.68 18.13 -3.04
N THR A 15 -9.72 18.98 -2.65
CA THR A 15 -8.29 18.71 -2.90
C THR A 15 -7.74 17.58 -2.02
N PHE A 16 -8.23 17.44 -0.77
CA PHE A 16 -7.90 16.27 0.07
C PHE A 16 -8.52 14.95 -0.43
N TYR A 17 -9.65 14.99 -1.12
CA TYR A 17 -10.26 13.79 -1.76
C TYR A 17 -9.63 13.43 -3.13
N LEU A 18 -8.78 14.29 -3.69
CA LEU A 18 -8.08 14.07 -4.97
C LEU A 18 -6.63 13.60 -4.79
N THR A 19 -6.12 13.47 -3.57
CA THR A 19 -4.90 12.70 -3.34
C THR A 19 -5.27 11.22 -3.44
N ILE A 20 -5.20 10.69 -4.66
CA ILE A 20 -5.14 9.24 -4.88
C ILE A 20 -4.08 8.72 -3.91
N PRO A 21 -4.38 7.74 -3.02
CA PRO A 21 -3.35 7.16 -2.19
C PRO A 21 -2.23 6.74 -3.11
N VAL A 22 -1.07 7.37 -2.96
CA VAL A 22 0.11 7.03 -3.75
C VAL A 22 0.51 5.64 -3.29
N THR A 23 0.08 4.60 -4.00
CA THR A 23 0.52 3.23 -3.80
C THR A 23 1.99 3.19 -4.14
N SER A 24 2.78 2.63 -3.24
CA SER A 24 4.21 2.56 -3.50
C SER A 24 4.83 1.37 -2.81
N LEU A 25 5.80 0.81 -3.48
CA LEU A 25 6.54 -0.35 -3.06
C LEU A 25 8.01 0.01 -2.91
N ASN A 26 8.69 -0.74 -2.07
CA ASN A 26 10.11 -0.61 -1.91
C ASN A 26 10.81 -0.83 -3.26
N VAL A 27 11.61 0.16 -3.65
CA VAL A 27 12.37 0.20 -4.89
C VAL A 27 13.54 1.16 -4.71
N LEU A 28 14.65 0.90 -5.38
CA LEU A 28 15.75 1.87 -5.45
C LEU A 28 15.34 3.06 -6.33
N LYS A 29 15.66 4.28 -5.89
CA LYS A 29 15.40 5.49 -6.70
C LYS A 29 16.15 5.49 -8.04
N SER A 30 17.30 4.83 -8.10
CA SER A 30 18.09 4.63 -9.32
C SER A 30 17.61 3.45 -10.18
N SER A 31 16.61 2.70 -9.74
CA SER A 31 16.03 1.61 -10.50
C SER A 31 15.26 2.13 -11.71
N LYS A 32 15.35 1.41 -12.84
CA LYS A 32 14.46 1.62 -13.98
C LYS A 32 12.98 1.36 -13.63
N CYS A 33 12.74 0.64 -12.54
CA CYS A 33 11.41 0.25 -12.08
C CYS A 33 10.77 1.25 -11.12
N ALA A 34 11.47 2.34 -10.78
CA ALA A 34 10.97 3.32 -9.82
C ALA A 34 9.58 3.87 -10.22
N ALA A 35 9.34 4.14 -11.50
CA ALA A 35 8.05 4.63 -11.98
C ALA A 35 6.91 3.61 -11.84
N GLU A 36 7.18 2.31 -12.01
CA GLU A 36 6.18 1.24 -11.89
C GLU A 36 5.86 0.91 -10.43
N CYS A 37 6.84 1.11 -9.54
CA CYS A 37 6.73 0.83 -8.12
C CYS A 37 6.15 1.98 -7.29
N GLY A 38 5.89 3.15 -7.89
CA GLY A 38 5.33 4.32 -7.21
C GLY A 38 6.38 5.21 -6.51
N GLU A 39 5.93 6.29 -5.88
CA GLU A 39 6.83 7.38 -5.45
C GLU A 39 7.45 7.23 -4.05
N ARG A 40 6.84 6.45 -3.13
CA ARG A 40 7.47 6.21 -1.81
C ARG A 40 8.42 5.03 -1.87
N THR A 41 9.48 5.08 -1.07
CA THR A 41 10.56 4.07 -1.05
C THR A 41 10.29 2.93 -0.08
N ASN A 42 9.08 2.82 0.46
CA ASN A 42 8.71 1.85 1.48
C ASN A 42 7.35 1.22 1.18
N THR A 43 7.29 -0.09 1.40
CA THR A 43 6.06 -0.88 1.32
C THR A 43 5.38 -0.87 2.68
N LEU A 44 4.11 -0.53 2.73
CA LEU A 44 3.25 -0.62 3.92
C LEU A 44 2.30 -1.79 3.79
N ALA A 45 1.78 -2.29 4.91
CA ALA A 45 0.78 -3.37 4.92
C ALA A 45 -0.48 -2.99 4.13
N SER A 46 -0.81 -1.69 4.01
CA SER A 46 -1.92 -1.18 3.21
C SER A 46 -1.67 -1.25 1.70
N ASP A 47 -0.42 -1.37 1.26
CA ASP A 47 -0.04 -1.45 -0.16
C ASP A 47 -0.15 -2.89 -0.72
N LEU A 48 -0.51 -3.85 0.14
CA LEU A 48 -0.46 -5.28 -0.15
C LEU A 48 -1.84 -5.86 -0.39
N VAL A 49 -1.92 -6.77 -1.36
CA VAL A 49 -3.11 -7.58 -1.64
C VAL A 49 -2.78 -9.06 -1.49
N CYS A 50 -3.78 -9.85 -1.10
CA CYS A 50 -3.60 -11.27 -0.82
C CYS A 50 -4.33 -12.18 -1.80
N PRO A 51 -5.62 -11.94 -2.13
CA PRO A 51 -6.33 -12.81 -3.06
C PRO A 51 -5.79 -12.68 -4.48
N ASP A 52 -5.68 -13.80 -5.20
CA ASP A 52 -5.18 -13.83 -6.59
C ASP A 52 -5.88 -12.82 -7.50
N SER A 53 -7.20 -12.66 -7.35
CA SER A 53 -8.01 -11.74 -8.17
C SER A 53 -7.62 -10.27 -7.99
N SER A 54 -7.17 -9.89 -6.79
CA SER A 54 -6.84 -8.51 -6.47
C SER A 54 -5.62 -7.99 -7.25
N PHE A 55 -4.69 -8.88 -7.63
CA PHE A 55 -3.51 -8.51 -8.44
C PHE A 55 -3.84 -8.03 -9.87
N ASN A 56 -5.08 -8.22 -10.33
CA ASN A 56 -5.55 -7.74 -11.64
C ASN A 56 -6.72 -6.76 -11.56
N THR A 57 -7.30 -6.56 -10.37
CA THR A 57 -8.57 -5.81 -10.21
C THR A 57 -8.47 -4.63 -9.26
N SER A 58 -7.51 -4.62 -8.35
CA SER A 58 -7.28 -3.51 -7.41
C SER A 58 -6.13 -2.62 -7.86
N ALA A 59 -6.16 -1.34 -7.48
CA ALA A 59 -5.07 -0.41 -7.77
C ALA A 59 -3.74 -0.90 -7.16
N ASP A 60 -3.74 -1.25 -5.87
CA ASP A 60 -2.58 -1.77 -5.14
C ASP A 60 -2.01 -3.04 -5.80
N GLY A 61 -2.90 -3.96 -6.18
CA GLY A 61 -2.51 -5.20 -6.86
C GLY A 61 -1.90 -4.97 -8.24
N LEU A 62 -2.43 -4.01 -9.01
CA LEU A 62 -1.86 -3.61 -10.30
C LEU A 62 -0.48 -2.95 -10.14
N THR A 63 -0.31 -2.06 -9.13
CA THR A 63 0.99 -1.47 -8.80
C THR A 63 2.00 -2.57 -8.43
N MET A 64 1.62 -3.50 -7.55
CA MET A 64 2.47 -4.63 -7.17
C MET A 64 2.84 -5.51 -8.35
N LYS A 65 1.87 -5.80 -9.22
CA LYS A 65 2.10 -6.59 -10.42
C LYS A 65 3.12 -5.94 -11.35
N ASN A 66 2.93 -4.68 -11.71
CA ASN A 66 3.83 -3.97 -12.61
C ASN A 66 5.23 -3.80 -12.01
N CYS A 67 5.28 -3.43 -10.73
CA CYS A 67 6.54 -3.28 -9.99
C CYS A 67 7.36 -4.58 -9.96
N LEU A 68 6.75 -5.69 -9.52
CA LEU A 68 7.47 -6.97 -9.42
C LEU A 68 7.85 -7.54 -10.78
N LEU A 69 7.02 -7.36 -11.81
CA LEU A 69 7.40 -7.75 -13.18
C LEU A 69 8.62 -6.95 -13.67
N CYS A 70 8.66 -5.63 -13.43
CA CYS A 70 9.83 -4.84 -13.76
C CYS A 70 11.06 -5.28 -12.96
N LEU A 71 10.94 -5.37 -11.63
CA LEU A 71 12.01 -5.71 -10.71
C LEU A 71 12.58 -7.11 -10.96
N SER A 72 11.76 -8.06 -11.45
CA SER A 72 12.23 -9.41 -11.81
C SER A 72 13.31 -9.42 -12.91
N THR A 73 13.41 -8.33 -13.67
CA THR A 73 14.43 -8.11 -14.71
C THR A 73 15.35 -6.93 -14.39
N GLY A 74 15.22 -6.38 -13.18
CA GLY A 74 16.03 -5.26 -12.69
C GLY A 74 17.43 -5.73 -12.31
N THR A 75 18.42 -4.92 -12.62
CA THR A 75 19.85 -5.21 -12.37
C THR A 75 20.56 -4.06 -11.66
N THR A 76 19.84 -3.04 -11.20
CA THR A 76 20.44 -1.95 -10.42
C THR A 76 20.99 -2.53 -9.11
N TYR A 77 22.26 -2.23 -8.84
CA TYR A 77 22.99 -2.72 -7.67
C TYR A 77 23.79 -1.59 -7.02
N ILE A 78 23.67 -1.45 -5.70
CA ILE A 78 24.45 -0.53 -4.86
C ILE A 78 25.24 -1.31 -3.82
N SER A 79 24.59 -2.25 -3.13
CA SER A 79 25.19 -3.18 -2.16
C SER A 79 24.35 -4.45 -2.00
N ASP A 80 24.82 -5.41 -1.20
CA ASP A 80 24.09 -6.64 -0.87
C ASP A 80 22.71 -6.40 -0.19
N GLU A 81 22.57 -5.23 0.44
CA GLU A 81 21.35 -4.76 1.12
C GLU A 81 20.53 -3.77 0.27
N GLN A 82 21.04 -3.38 -0.90
CA GLN A 82 20.45 -2.39 -1.79
C GLN A 82 20.66 -2.77 -3.25
N SER A 83 19.70 -3.53 -3.78
CA SER A 83 19.62 -3.89 -5.20
C SER A 83 18.17 -4.00 -5.66
N ASP A 84 17.96 -4.05 -6.96
CA ASP A 84 16.65 -4.39 -7.54
C ASP A 84 16.20 -5.78 -7.08
N THR A 85 17.13 -6.75 -7.00
CA THR A 85 16.85 -8.09 -6.49
C THR A 85 16.47 -8.10 -5.01
N TRP A 86 17.12 -7.28 -4.20
CA TRP A 86 16.74 -7.10 -2.80
C TRP A 86 15.30 -6.57 -2.70
N SER A 87 14.98 -5.52 -3.47
CA SER A 87 13.64 -4.92 -3.51
C SER A 87 12.58 -5.91 -4.02
N PHE A 88 12.93 -6.70 -5.04
CA PHE A 88 12.10 -7.74 -5.62
C PHE A 88 11.71 -8.81 -4.60
N LEU A 89 12.69 -9.31 -3.84
CA LEU A 89 12.45 -10.33 -2.82
C LEU A 89 11.78 -9.74 -1.56
N PHE A 90 12.13 -8.52 -1.18
CA PHE A 90 11.54 -7.82 -0.03
C PHE A 90 10.02 -7.66 -0.19
N ASN A 91 9.57 -7.15 -1.35
CA ASN A 91 8.15 -6.94 -1.61
C ASN A 91 7.35 -8.25 -1.57
N GLN A 92 7.90 -9.33 -2.14
CA GLN A 92 7.29 -10.66 -2.09
C GLN A 92 7.27 -11.22 -0.66
N LYS A 93 8.38 -11.14 0.06
CA LYS A 93 8.48 -11.58 1.46
C LYS A 93 7.49 -10.85 2.35
N TYR A 94 7.37 -9.54 2.21
CA TYR A 94 6.46 -8.75 3.04
C TYR A 94 4.99 -9.02 2.70
N THR A 95 4.70 -9.31 1.43
CA THR A 95 3.38 -9.84 1.00
C THR A 95 3.08 -11.16 1.67
N LEU A 96 4.00 -12.13 1.62
CA LEU A 96 3.85 -13.44 2.26
C LEU A 96 3.68 -13.30 3.79
N GLN A 97 4.50 -12.47 4.43
CA GLN A 97 4.39 -12.19 5.86
C GLN A 97 2.98 -11.66 6.20
N THR A 98 2.53 -10.66 5.45
CA THR A 98 1.27 -9.98 5.71
C THR A 98 0.08 -10.90 5.48
N CYS A 99 0.08 -11.59 4.34
CA CYS A 99 -1.04 -12.41 3.89
C CYS A 99 -1.15 -13.77 4.57
N LEU A 100 -0.04 -14.30 5.10
CA LEU A 100 -0.05 -15.59 5.80
C LEU A 100 -0.10 -15.42 7.33
N PHE A 101 0.44 -14.33 7.90
CA PHE A 101 0.68 -14.26 9.34
C PHE A 101 0.31 -12.94 10.05
N ASP A 102 0.01 -11.85 9.35
CA ASP A 102 -0.39 -10.58 9.99
C ASP A 102 -1.89 -10.30 9.87
N ARG A 103 -2.49 -10.57 8.70
CA ARG A 103 -3.92 -10.41 8.51
C ARG A 103 -4.67 -11.59 9.11
N SER A 104 -5.89 -11.35 9.56
CA SER A 104 -6.85 -12.42 9.79
C SER A 104 -6.88 -13.30 8.53
N PRO A 105 -6.91 -14.64 8.66
CA PRO A 105 -6.79 -15.51 7.50
C PRO A 105 -7.98 -15.27 6.56
N ASP A 106 -7.78 -14.47 5.53
CA ASP A 106 -8.71 -14.30 4.42
C ASP A 106 -8.64 -15.56 3.57
N THR A 107 -9.04 -16.71 4.10
CA THR A 107 -9.03 -18.04 3.46
C THR A 107 -7.68 -18.54 2.92
N SER A 108 -6.65 -17.71 2.77
CA SER A 108 -5.38 -17.98 2.07
C SER A 108 -4.58 -19.09 2.74
N LEU A 109 -4.57 -19.13 4.07
CA LEU A 109 -3.85 -20.14 4.84
C LEU A 109 -4.69 -21.40 5.12
N SER A 110 -6.02 -21.33 5.02
CA SER A 110 -6.90 -22.43 5.45
C SER A 110 -6.59 -23.73 4.70
N GLY A 111 -6.14 -24.76 5.42
CA GLY A 111 -5.71 -26.05 4.87
C GLY A 111 -4.22 -26.13 4.50
N CYS A 112 -3.44 -25.08 4.74
CA CYS A 112 -1.99 -25.02 4.50
C CYS A 112 -1.17 -24.68 5.75
N GLU A 113 -1.81 -24.62 6.92
CA GLU A 113 -1.18 -24.25 8.20
C GLU A 113 0.04 -25.11 8.51
N ASP A 114 -0.08 -26.44 8.41
CA ASP A 114 1.00 -27.36 8.75
C ASP A 114 2.24 -27.16 7.87
N ASN A 115 2.04 -26.75 6.61
CA ASN A 115 3.12 -26.52 5.65
C ASN A 115 3.77 -25.14 5.84
N CYS A 116 2.99 -24.13 6.24
CA CYS A 116 3.43 -22.73 6.22
C CYS A 116 3.75 -22.15 7.61
N LEU A 117 3.13 -22.63 8.70
CA LEU A 117 3.37 -22.13 10.06
C LEU A 117 4.84 -22.22 10.51
N PRO A 118 5.62 -23.26 10.18
CA PRO A 118 7.04 -23.33 10.53
C PRO A 118 7.86 -22.17 9.97
N LEU A 119 7.44 -21.57 8.84
CA LEU A 119 8.12 -20.44 8.21
C LEU A 119 7.82 -19.09 8.89
N ARG A 120 6.90 -19.04 9.86
CA ARG A 120 6.43 -17.79 10.48
C ARG A 120 7.58 -16.95 11.05
N SER A 121 8.56 -17.57 11.71
CA SER A 121 9.72 -16.87 12.29
C SER A 121 10.60 -16.23 11.22
N ILE A 122 10.77 -16.90 10.07
CA ILE A 122 11.55 -16.41 8.93
C ILE A 122 10.87 -15.18 8.31
N PHE A 123 9.56 -15.27 8.05
CA PHE A 123 8.83 -14.17 7.45
C PHE A 123 8.71 -12.96 8.38
N LYS A 124 8.47 -13.18 9.69
CA LYS A 124 8.34 -12.12 10.69
C LYS A 124 9.65 -11.42 11.05
N ASN A 125 10.82 -11.97 10.70
CA ASN A 125 12.08 -11.26 10.84
C ASN A 125 12.10 -10.06 9.87
N LEU A 126 12.12 -8.85 10.41
CA LEU A 126 12.13 -7.63 9.61
C LEU A 126 13.48 -7.45 8.91
N TRP A 127 13.47 -7.27 7.59
CA TRP A 127 14.70 -6.98 6.84
C TRP A 127 15.20 -5.55 7.06
N TYR A 128 14.32 -4.63 7.49
CA TYR A 128 14.71 -3.30 7.95
C TYR A 128 14.65 -3.22 9.48
N LYS A 129 15.81 -2.98 10.09
CA LYS A 129 15.98 -2.74 11.54
C LYS A 129 16.60 -1.36 11.74
N THR A 130 16.45 -0.78 12.92
CA THR A 130 16.87 0.61 13.23
C THR A 130 18.33 0.92 12.85
N ASN A 131 19.23 -0.07 12.92
CA ASN A 131 20.66 0.10 12.63
C ASN A 131 21.23 -0.98 11.69
N HIS A 132 20.38 -1.76 11.04
CA HIS A 132 20.82 -2.89 10.22
C HIS A 132 19.78 -3.22 9.14
N THR A 133 20.26 -3.55 7.96
CA THR A 133 19.43 -4.12 6.90
C THR A 133 19.95 -5.52 6.64
N ASP A 134 19.06 -6.51 6.70
CA ASP A 134 19.41 -7.91 6.41
C ASP A 134 19.79 -8.02 4.92
N LYS A 135 20.78 -8.84 4.61
CA LYS A 135 21.22 -9.05 3.23
C LYS A 135 20.17 -9.80 2.42
N THR A 136 20.26 -9.68 1.10
CA THR A 136 19.30 -10.24 0.13
C THR A 136 18.93 -11.71 0.41
N TYR A 137 19.85 -12.55 0.88
CA TYR A 137 19.64 -13.99 1.09
C TYR A 137 19.66 -14.44 2.55
N ASP A 138 19.66 -13.53 3.54
CA ASP A 138 19.78 -13.92 4.97
C ASP A 138 18.57 -14.70 5.51
N TYR A 139 17.45 -14.70 4.79
CA TYR A 139 16.29 -15.54 5.11
C TYR A 139 16.54 -17.05 4.84
N CYS A 140 17.57 -17.39 4.07
CA CYS A 140 17.95 -18.76 3.75
C CYS A 140 18.45 -19.50 4.99
N SER A 141 17.58 -20.32 5.55
CA SER A 141 17.86 -21.17 6.71
C SER A 141 17.44 -22.60 6.44
N ASP A 142 17.89 -23.53 7.28
CA ASP A 142 17.44 -24.93 7.22
C ASP A 142 15.92 -25.03 7.33
N VAL A 143 15.30 -24.22 8.20
CA VAL A 143 13.83 -24.14 8.33
C VAL A 143 13.20 -23.64 7.04
N PHE A 144 13.75 -22.59 6.42
CA PHE A 144 13.20 -22.09 5.17
C PHE A 144 13.26 -23.15 4.06
N THR A 145 14.44 -23.74 3.84
CA THR A 145 14.64 -24.76 2.80
C THR A 145 13.85 -26.05 3.05
N GLN A 146 13.56 -26.38 4.31
CA GLN A 146 12.74 -27.55 4.67
C GLN A 146 11.25 -27.37 4.34
N TYR A 147 10.69 -26.16 4.52
CA TYR A 147 9.24 -25.96 4.46
C TYR A 147 8.75 -25.10 3.28
N ALA A 148 9.63 -24.34 2.61
CA ALA A 148 9.22 -23.42 1.55
C ALA A 148 8.53 -24.13 0.38
N GLY A 149 9.08 -25.28 -0.07
CA GLY A 149 8.51 -26.05 -1.18
C GLY A 149 7.10 -26.62 -0.90
N ASP A 150 6.89 -27.16 0.32
CA ASP A 150 5.60 -27.73 0.72
C ASP A 150 4.56 -26.62 0.94
N CYS A 151 4.94 -25.50 1.56
CA CYS A 151 4.07 -24.33 1.70
C CYS A 151 3.69 -23.77 0.32
N ALA A 152 4.66 -23.58 -0.58
CA ALA A 152 4.41 -23.11 -1.95
C ALA A 152 3.42 -24.04 -2.68
N SER A 153 3.66 -25.35 -2.63
CA SER A 153 2.83 -26.35 -3.29
C SER A 153 1.39 -26.35 -2.76
N CYS A 154 1.21 -26.24 -1.44
CA CYS A 154 -0.11 -26.13 -0.83
C CYS A 154 -0.86 -24.87 -1.29
N LEU A 155 -0.20 -23.71 -1.23
CA LEU A 155 -0.79 -22.43 -1.66
C LEU A 155 -1.18 -22.45 -3.14
N ARG A 156 -0.36 -23.08 -4.00
CA ARG A 156 -0.62 -23.23 -5.45
C ARG A 156 -1.75 -24.20 -5.79
N ALA A 157 -2.06 -25.15 -4.91
CA ALA A 157 -3.16 -26.08 -5.09
C ALA A 157 -4.54 -25.45 -4.77
N LYS A 158 -4.56 -24.23 -4.21
CA LYS A 158 -5.77 -23.56 -3.78
C LYS A 158 -6.06 -22.30 -4.58
N SER A 159 -7.25 -22.22 -5.15
CA SER A 159 -7.73 -21.01 -5.83
C SER A 159 -7.79 -19.83 -4.84
N GLY A 160 -7.25 -18.68 -5.25
CA GLY A 160 -7.20 -17.47 -4.43
C GLY A 160 -5.87 -17.25 -3.72
N SER A 161 -4.98 -18.25 -3.68
CA SER A 161 -3.64 -18.15 -3.07
C SER A 161 -2.50 -18.59 -3.99
N VAL A 162 -2.76 -18.83 -5.27
CA VAL A 162 -1.78 -19.35 -6.22
C VAL A 162 -0.59 -18.40 -6.36
N ILE A 163 -0.85 -17.09 -6.44
CA ILE A 163 0.18 -16.06 -6.59
C ILE A 163 1.09 -15.99 -5.35
N LEU A 164 0.53 -16.20 -4.14
CA LEU A 164 1.34 -16.33 -2.93
C LEU A 164 2.25 -17.55 -3.01
N GLY A 165 1.75 -18.68 -3.51
CA GLY A 165 2.57 -19.85 -3.78
C GLY A 165 3.72 -19.57 -4.78
N ASN A 166 3.47 -18.75 -5.81
CA ASN A 166 4.49 -18.35 -6.79
C ASN A 166 5.57 -17.45 -6.18
N PHE A 167 5.18 -16.56 -5.25
CA PHE A 167 6.12 -15.75 -4.49
C PHE A 167 7.00 -16.61 -3.59
N MET A 168 6.42 -17.65 -2.97
CA MET A 168 7.19 -18.63 -2.20
C MET A 168 8.17 -19.40 -3.11
N ASP A 169 7.73 -19.88 -4.28
CA ASP A 169 8.63 -20.54 -5.25
C ASP A 169 9.78 -19.62 -5.71
N THR A 170 9.51 -18.31 -5.82
CA THR A 170 10.51 -17.31 -6.23
C THR A 170 11.56 -17.12 -5.16
N MET A 171 11.14 -16.96 -3.91
CA MET A 171 12.07 -16.88 -2.77
C MET A 171 12.84 -18.19 -2.60
N ASP A 172 12.19 -19.33 -2.74
CA ASP A 172 12.85 -20.63 -2.66
C ASP A 172 13.90 -20.82 -3.77
N SER A 173 13.59 -20.45 -5.01
CA SER A 173 14.57 -20.51 -6.11
C SER A 173 15.73 -19.55 -5.90
N ALA A 174 15.47 -18.33 -5.42
CA ALA A 174 16.51 -17.37 -5.09
C ALA A 174 17.42 -17.89 -3.97
N CYS A 175 16.86 -18.62 -3.01
CA CYS A 175 17.60 -19.20 -1.90
C CYS A 175 18.50 -20.37 -2.33
N GLU A 176 18.01 -21.21 -3.23
CA GLU A 176 18.80 -22.32 -3.81
C GLU A 176 19.94 -21.83 -4.70
N THR A 177 19.64 -20.85 -5.56
CA THR A 177 20.56 -20.43 -6.63
C THR A 177 21.51 -19.32 -6.21
N LYS A 178 21.11 -18.45 -5.28
CA LYS A 178 21.87 -17.28 -4.79
C LYS A 178 22.59 -16.54 -5.92
N PRO A 179 21.86 -15.98 -6.91
CA PRO A 179 22.48 -15.32 -8.05
C PRO A 179 23.41 -14.19 -7.62
N ASP A 180 24.51 -14.00 -8.37
CA ASP A 180 25.46 -12.92 -8.11
C ASP A 180 24.92 -11.59 -8.66
N VAL A 181 24.13 -10.93 -7.82
CA VAL A 181 23.46 -9.65 -8.15
C VAL A 181 24.44 -8.53 -8.48
N SER A 182 25.69 -8.61 -8.00
CA SER A 182 26.74 -7.63 -8.31
C SER A 182 27.20 -7.72 -9.77
N LYS A 183 26.96 -8.87 -10.42
CA LYS A 183 27.21 -9.12 -11.85
C LYS A 183 25.97 -8.98 -12.72
N GLY A 184 24.85 -8.52 -12.14
CA GLY A 184 23.58 -8.40 -12.85
C GLY A 184 22.87 -9.73 -13.10
N GLU A 185 23.24 -10.80 -12.38
CA GLU A 185 22.45 -12.03 -12.37
C GLU A 185 21.11 -11.79 -11.69
N ILE A 186 20.05 -12.43 -12.21
CA ILE A 186 18.67 -12.25 -11.72
C ILE A 186 18.13 -13.56 -11.13
N VAL A 187 17.10 -13.42 -10.29
CA VAL A 187 16.38 -14.58 -9.74
C VAL A 187 15.68 -15.33 -10.86
N THR A 188 15.95 -16.63 -10.96
CA THR A 188 15.24 -17.51 -11.89
C THR A 188 13.84 -17.79 -11.37
N LEU A 189 12.82 -17.53 -12.18
CA LEU A 189 11.43 -17.82 -11.82
C LEU A 189 11.08 -19.26 -12.23
N ARG A 190 10.60 -20.07 -11.27
CA ARG A 190 10.11 -21.43 -11.58
C ARG A 190 8.79 -21.42 -12.35
N ARG A 191 8.02 -20.34 -12.17
CA ARG A 191 6.78 -20.05 -12.91
C ARG A 191 6.55 -18.55 -12.97
N SER A 192 5.65 -18.13 -13.86
CA SER A 192 5.25 -16.73 -13.93
C SER A 192 4.65 -16.26 -12.61
N LEU A 193 5.11 -15.11 -12.09
CA LEU A 193 4.72 -14.57 -10.79
C LEU A 193 3.19 -14.47 -10.61
N PHE A 194 2.49 -13.99 -11.65
CA PHE A 194 1.07 -13.66 -11.59
C PHE A 194 0.19 -14.63 -12.39
N ASP A 195 0.72 -15.81 -12.70
CA ASP A 195 -0.08 -16.92 -13.22
C ASP A 195 -0.86 -17.57 -12.07
N ALA A 196 -2.17 -17.34 -12.08
CA ALA A 196 -3.11 -17.84 -11.08
C ALA A 196 -3.70 -19.23 -11.44
N THR A 197 -3.13 -19.93 -12.42
CA THR A 197 -3.54 -21.31 -12.71
C THR A 197 -3.19 -22.23 -11.54
N VAL A 198 -4.21 -22.95 -11.04
CA VAL A 198 -4.07 -23.90 -9.95
C VAL A 198 -3.19 -25.05 -10.42
N ALA A 199 -2.14 -25.34 -9.65
CA ALA A 199 -1.27 -26.47 -9.93
C ALA A 199 -2.00 -27.76 -9.53
N SER A 200 -2.21 -28.68 -10.49
CA SER A 200 -2.68 -30.02 -10.17
C SER A 200 -1.54 -30.82 -9.51
N PRO A 201 -1.79 -31.64 -8.48
CA PRO A 201 -0.77 -32.45 -7.81
C PRO A 201 -0.14 -33.56 -8.68
N SER A 202 -0.24 -33.48 -10.00
CA SER A 202 0.31 -34.45 -10.94
C SER A 202 1.19 -33.79 -12.00
N ALA A 203 2.24 -33.06 -11.58
CA ALA A 203 3.38 -32.73 -12.44
C ALA A 203 4.56 -32.17 -11.62
N SER A 204 5.08 -32.93 -10.65
CA SER A 204 6.41 -32.65 -10.07
C SER A 204 7.02 -33.94 -9.55
N ALA A 205 7.29 -34.87 -10.48
CA ALA A 205 8.28 -35.89 -10.27
C ALA A 205 9.48 -35.59 -11.18
N SER A 206 10.59 -35.23 -10.54
CA SER A 206 11.96 -35.45 -11.01
C SER A 206 12.49 -34.61 -12.19
N ALA A 207 13.32 -33.62 -11.86
CA ALA A 207 14.52 -33.33 -12.63
C ALA A 207 15.64 -32.82 -11.70
N ARG A 208 16.07 -33.67 -10.76
CA ARG A 208 17.38 -33.53 -10.11
C ARG A 208 18.42 -34.06 -11.10
N GLY A 209 18.89 -33.18 -11.98
CA GLY A 209 19.92 -33.46 -12.99
C GLY A 209 21.24 -32.77 -12.65
N THR A 210 22.18 -33.56 -12.18
CA THR A 210 23.57 -33.25 -11.83
C THR A 210 24.32 -32.43 -12.90
N LYS A 211 25.07 -31.42 -12.46
CA LYS A 211 26.06 -30.66 -13.27
C LYS A 211 27.17 -31.59 -13.79
N THR A 212 27.59 -31.43 -15.05
CA THR A 212 28.99 -31.33 -15.55
C THR A 212 29.02 -31.57 -17.07
N GLY A 213 29.66 -30.68 -17.82
CA GLY A 213 30.02 -30.95 -19.22
C GLY A 213 30.17 -29.73 -20.12
N THR A 214 31.32 -29.06 -20.02
CA THR A 214 31.86 -28.14 -21.02
C THR A 214 31.85 -28.76 -22.43
N SER A 215 31.41 -28.00 -23.44
CA SER A 215 32.04 -27.98 -24.78
C SER A 215 31.51 -26.82 -25.63
N THR A 216 32.47 -26.06 -26.14
CA THR A 216 32.41 -25.03 -27.18
C THR A 216 32.00 -25.62 -28.54
N ALA A 217 31.16 -24.92 -29.30
CA ALA A 217 31.22 -24.91 -30.77
C ALA A 217 30.49 -23.68 -31.35
N THR A 218 31.07 -23.15 -32.42
CA THR A 218 30.82 -21.86 -33.09
C THR A 218 30.08 -22.05 -34.42
N ALA A 219 29.17 -21.11 -34.71
CA ALA A 219 28.65 -20.56 -35.99
C ALA A 219 28.35 -21.44 -37.23
N THR A 220 27.11 -21.32 -37.73
CA THR A 220 26.64 -20.93 -39.10
C THR A 220 25.10 -21.11 -39.11
N GLY A 221 24.21 -20.36 -39.77
CA GLY A 221 24.24 -19.39 -40.86
C GLY A 221 22.98 -19.66 -41.73
N GLY A 222 22.09 -18.67 -41.88
CA GLY A 222 20.88 -18.71 -42.76
C GLY A 222 19.67 -18.09 -42.05
N GLY A 223 19.08 -16.96 -42.47
CA GLY A 223 18.94 -16.40 -43.81
C GLY A 223 17.52 -16.67 -44.30
N GLY A 224 16.59 -15.76 -44.01
CA GLY A 224 15.17 -15.86 -44.36
C GLY A 224 14.46 -14.54 -44.05
N ASP A 225 14.54 -13.63 -45.02
CA ASP A 225 13.78 -12.38 -45.06
C ASP A 225 12.31 -12.68 -45.36
N GLU A 226 11.39 -12.06 -44.62
CA GLU A 226 10.08 -11.67 -45.14
C GLU A 226 9.64 -10.35 -44.48
N GLU A 227 9.29 -9.42 -45.35
CA GLU A 227 9.07 -7.99 -45.12
C GLU A 227 7.57 -7.69 -45.24
N GLY A 228 7.04 -6.84 -44.34
CA GLY A 228 5.87 -5.99 -44.60
C GLY A 228 4.55 -6.36 -43.91
N ASP A 229 4.16 -5.60 -42.87
CA ASP A 229 3.14 -4.55 -43.02
C ASP A 229 3.06 -3.70 -41.74
N GLY A 230 3.03 -2.38 -41.92
CA GLY A 230 3.05 -1.40 -40.85
C GLY A 230 1.65 -0.99 -40.41
N SER A 231 1.40 -1.04 -39.10
CA SER A 231 0.47 -0.11 -38.49
C SER A 231 1.14 0.57 -37.29
N LEU A 232 1.29 1.89 -37.40
CA LEU A 232 1.75 2.78 -36.34
C LEU A 232 0.73 2.79 -35.20
N GLY A 233 0.82 1.81 -34.32
CA GLY A 233 0.10 1.77 -33.06
C GLY A 233 0.76 2.68 -32.04
N LEU A 234 0.21 3.88 -31.86
CA LEU A 234 0.61 4.79 -30.78
C LEU A 234 0.53 4.06 -29.42
N SER A 235 1.65 4.11 -28.69
CA SER A 235 1.83 3.53 -27.35
C SER A 235 0.60 3.77 -26.45
N THR A 236 0.23 2.76 -25.67
CA THR A 236 -0.91 2.77 -24.72
C THR A 236 -0.88 3.99 -23.79
N GLY A 237 0.31 4.54 -23.49
CA GLY A 237 0.46 5.77 -22.72
C GLY A 237 -0.09 7.04 -23.40
N ALA A 238 -0.05 7.12 -24.74
CA ALA A 238 -0.59 8.26 -25.49
C ALA A 238 -2.13 8.25 -25.54
N LYS A 239 -2.75 7.05 -25.54
CA LYS A 239 -4.22 6.89 -25.52
C LYS A 239 -4.83 7.26 -24.16
N ALA A 240 -4.11 7.01 -23.06
CA ALA A 240 -4.57 7.37 -21.72
C ALA A 240 -4.54 8.90 -21.47
N GLY A 241 -3.58 9.62 -22.06
CA GLY A 241 -3.44 11.08 -21.89
C GLY A 241 -4.56 11.91 -22.54
N ILE A 242 -5.08 11.48 -23.69
CA ILE A 242 -6.12 12.22 -24.42
C ILE A 242 -7.50 12.09 -23.75
N GLY A 243 -7.78 10.96 -23.08
CA GLY A 243 -9.07 10.73 -22.41
C GLY A 243 -9.31 11.65 -21.21
N VAL A 244 -8.28 11.89 -20.39
CA VAL A 244 -8.42 12.72 -19.18
C VAL A 244 -8.47 14.21 -19.53
N GLY A 245 -7.69 14.64 -20.54
CA GLY A 245 -7.68 16.04 -21.01
C GLY A 245 -9.02 16.49 -21.60
N ALA A 246 -9.72 15.62 -22.34
CA ALA A 246 -11.03 15.92 -22.90
C ALA A 246 -12.12 16.05 -21.82
N GLY A 247 -12.06 15.24 -20.76
CA GLY A 247 -13.02 15.29 -19.66
C GLY A 247 -12.95 16.59 -18.86
N VAL A 248 -11.76 16.99 -18.44
CA VAL A 248 -11.56 18.20 -17.62
C VAL A 248 -11.75 19.47 -18.47
N GLY A 249 -11.21 19.48 -19.70
CA GLY A 249 -11.40 20.58 -20.65
C GLY A 249 -12.87 20.77 -21.03
N GLY A 250 -13.59 19.69 -21.30
CA GLY A 250 -15.01 19.71 -21.63
C GLY A 250 -15.86 20.28 -20.49
N LEU A 251 -15.64 19.84 -19.26
CA LEU A 251 -16.38 20.34 -18.09
C LEU A 251 -16.12 21.82 -17.80
N MET A 252 -14.87 22.29 -17.97
CA MET A 252 -14.51 23.71 -17.84
C MET A 252 -15.23 24.58 -18.87
N VAL A 253 -15.24 24.16 -20.14
CA VAL A 253 -15.88 24.91 -21.23
C VAL A 253 -17.40 24.93 -21.06
N LEU A 254 -18.03 23.79 -20.75
CA LEU A 254 -19.48 23.71 -20.53
C LEU A 254 -19.91 24.55 -19.32
N GLY A 255 -19.13 24.55 -18.24
CA GLY A 255 -19.35 25.40 -17.07
C GLY A 255 -19.29 26.90 -17.41
N ALA A 256 -18.29 27.32 -18.18
CA ALA A 256 -18.13 28.71 -18.61
C ALA A 256 -19.27 29.17 -19.54
N VAL A 257 -19.72 28.32 -20.45
CA VAL A 257 -20.86 28.60 -21.35
C VAL A 257 -22.16 28.71 -20.56
N ALA A 258 -22.45 27.76 -19.66
CA ALA A 258 -23.65 27.81 -18.82
C ALA A 258 -23.67 29.07 -17.94
N TRP A 259 -22.54 29.44 -17.33
CA TRP A 259 -22.41 30.68 -16.56
C TRP A 259 -22.63 31.92 -17.42
N GLY A 260 -22.03 31.99 -18.62
CA GLY A 260 -22.19 33.10 -19.54
C GLY A 260 -23.64 33.31 -19.99
N LEU A 261 -24.39 32.23 -20.22
CA LEU A 261 -25.81 32.29 -20.57
C LEU A 261 -26.68 32.74 -19.39
N LEU A 262 -26.38 32.29 -18.16
CA LEU A 262 -27.09 32.73 -16.96
C LEU A 262 -26.85 34.23 -16.68
N VAL A 263 -25.62 34.72 -16.84
CA VAL A 263 -25.30 36.14 -16.68
C VAL A 263 -25.96 37.00 -17.77
N ARG A 264 -26.01 36.52 -19.01
CA ARG A 264 -26.74 37.21 -20.11
C ARG A 264 -28.24 37.25 -19.86
N ARG A 265 -28.86 36.17 -19.37
CA ARG A 265 -30.30 36.15 -19.02
C ARG A 265 -30.62 37.11 -17.87
N ARG A 266 -29.73 37.23 -16.88
CA ARG A 266 -29.90 38.19 -15.77
C ARG A 266 -29.70 39.64 -16.20
N ARG A 267 -28.91 39.89 -17.25
CA ARG A 267 -28.73 41.24 -17.84
C ARG A 267 -29.84 41.62 -18.84
N GLY A 268 -30.56 40.64 -19.39
CA GLY A 268 -31.71 40.87 -20.28
C GLY A 268 -33.04 41.13 -19.57
N ALA A 269 -33.13 40.92 -18.25
CA ALA A 269 -34.32 41.22 -17.45
C ALA A 269 -34.34 42.66 -16.88
N GLY A 270 -33.46 43.54 -17.40
CA GLY A 270 -33.34 44.93 -16.97
C GLY A 270 -33.75 45.93 -18.04
N LYS A 271 -35.01 45.88 -18.50
CA LYS A 271 -35.71 47.07 -19.04
C LYS A 271 -37.22 46.84 -19.13
N GLY A 272 -37.94 47.58 -18.31
CA GLY A 272 -39.40 47.65 -18.25
C GLY A 272 -39.81 48.64 -17.17
N ASP A 273 -39.69 49.93 -17.49
CA ASP A 273 -40.27 51.04 -16.72
C ASP A 273 -41.80 51.04 -16.85
N GLY A 274 -42.52 51.40 -15.78
CA GLY A 274 -43.93 51.84 -15.89
C GLY A 274 -44.82 51.55 -14.68
N TYR A 275 -44.84 52.50 -13.73
CA TYR A 275 -45.89 52.86 -12.75
C TYR A 275 -47.18 52.02 -12.62
N ALA A 276 -47.56 51.68 -11.37
CA ALA A 276 -48.60 52.39 -10.60
C ALA A 276 -49.06 51.63 -9.33
N TYR A 277 -49.48 52.43 -8.33
CA TYR A 277 -50.38 52.12 -7.19
C TYR A 277 -49.75 51.57 -5.89
N GLN A 278 -50.16 51.89 -4.65
CA GLN A 278 -50.73 53.03 -3.89
C GLN A 278 -50.84 52.51 -2.42
N PRO A 279 -50.67 53.31 -1.34
CA PRO A 279 -50.65 52.79 0.04
C PRO A 279 -52.04 52.78 0.71
N PRO A 280 -52.26 51.93 1.73
CA PRO A 280 -53.16 52.29 2.85
C PRO A 280 -52.51 51.95 4.23
N VAL A 281 -52.35 52.89 5.17
CA VAL A 281 -53.32 53.57 6.09
C VAL A 281 -53.45 52.84 7.45
N GLU A 282 -53.08 53.56 8.51
CA GLU A 282 -53.38 53.31 9.93
C GLU A 282 -54.88 53.32 10.23
N GLN A 283 -55.34 52.58 11.25
CA GLN A 283 -56.35 53.08 12.21
C GLN A 283 -56.59 52.15 13.41
N GLY A 284 -56.14 52.61 14.59
CA GLY A 284 -56.99 52.89 15.75
C GLY A 284 -57.75 51.77 16.49
N ALA A 285 -57.38 51.57 17.75
CA ALA A 285 -58.21 50.95 18.80
C ALA A 285 -59.47 51.78 19.13
N PRO A 286 -60.43 51.22 19.90
CA PRO A 286 -60.57 51.76 21.26
C PRO A 286 -60.90 50.74 22.38
N TYR A 287 -60.78 51.28 23.59
CA TYR A 287 -60.73 50.71 24.94
C TYR A 287 -62.04 50.10 25.51
N THR A 288 -61.87 49.23 26.52
CA THR A 288 -62.36 49.30 27.94
C THR A 288 -62.26 47.89 28.54
N GLY A 289 -61.86 47.59 29.78
CA GLY A 289 -61.37 48.33 30.93
C GLY A 289 -61.21 47.34 32.11
N ALA A 290 -60.47 47.79 33.12
CA ALA A 290 -60.37 47.29 34.51
C ALA A 290 -59.63 45.97 34.82
N GLY A 291 -58.65 46.06 35.75
CA GLY A 291 -58.19 44.94 36.57
C GLY A 291 -56.69 44.93 36.83
N ALA A 292 -56.26 45.50 37.97
CA ALA A 292 -54.88 45.55 38.43
C ALA A 292 -54.48 44.33 39.30
N GLY A 293 -53.20 43.95 39.20
CA GLY A 293 -52.41 43.13 40.16
C GLY A 293 -52.66 41.61 40.13
N SER A 294 -51.73 40.71 40.51
CA SER A 294 -50.30 40.71 40.78
C SER A 294 -49.87 39.24 41.13
N TYR A 295 -48.58 38.92 40.92
CA TYR A 295 -47.75 37.79 41.41
C TYR A 295 -48.17 36.29 41.33
N SER A 296 -47.30 35.47 40.70
CA SER A 296 -46.51 34.36 41.31
C SER A 296 -46.42 33.04 40.51
N ALA A 297 -45.30 32.35 40.78
CA ALA A 297 -44.87 30.99 40.40
C ALA A 297 -44.54 30.80 38.90
N GLY A 298 -43.40 30.24 38.50
CA GLY A 298 -42.35 29.47 39.15
C GLY A 298 -41.83 28.52 38.07
N VAL A 299 -40.56 28.63 37.67
CA VAL A 299 -39.93 27.72 36.70
C VAL A 299 -38.57 27.31 37.26
N ALA A 300 -38.31 26.01 37.25
CA ALA A 300 -37.10 25.38 37.74
C ALA A 300 -36.28 24.75 36.60
N VAL A 301 -35.05 24.36 36.98
CA VAL A 301 -34.12 23.39 36.36
C VAL A 301 -33.18 23.96 35.29
N GLU A 302 -31.88 23.70 35.22
CA GLU A 302 -30.81 23.25 36.14
C GLU A 302 -29.51 23.42 35.34
N GLN A 303 -28.43 23.93 35.97
CA GLN A 303 -27.08 23.99 35.42
C GLN A 303 -26.12 23.63 36.56
N VAL A 304 -25.35 22.55 36.40
CA VAL A 304 -24.29 22.18 37.35
C VAL A 304 -22.95 22.71 36.83
N LYS A 305 -22.23 23.37 37.75
CA LYS A 305 -21.05 24.19 37.56
C LYS A 305 -19.92 23.68 38.47
N GLU A 306 -18.70 23.67 37.94
CA GLU A 306 -17.41 23.57 38.65
C GLU A 306 -17.22 24.70 39.68
N PRO A 307 -16.45 24.53 40.78
CA PRO A 307 -15.03 24.94 40.81
C PRO A 307 -14.21 24.10 41.84
N GLY A 308 -12.93 24.28 42.21
CA GLY A 308 -11.86 25.28 42.06
C GLY A 308 -10.71 24.95 43.05
N GLU A 309 -9.54 25.56 42.85
CA GLU A 309 -8.21 25.41 43.51
C GLU A 309 -8.18 25.66 45.07
N LEU A 310 -7.17 25.30 45.89
CA LEU A 310 -5.74 25.73 45.97
C LEU A 310 -4.91 24.96 47.04
N GLU A 311 -3.58 24.94 46.81
CA GLU A 311 -2.39 24.91 47.70
C GLU A 311 -2.03 23.77 48.69
N GLY A 312 -0.74 23.37 48.65
CA GLY A 312 0.12 23.34 49.85
C GLY A 312 0.91 22.07 50.22
N GLY A 313 2.19 21.99 49.80
CA GLY A 313 3.31 21.57 50.67
C GLY A 313 3.76 20.09 50.71
N GLY A 314 5.10 19.91 50.73
CA GLY A 314 5.74 18.77 51.40
C GLY A 314 6.68 17.89 50.57
N ARG A 315 7.95 18.29 50.48
CA ARG A 315 9.09 17.45 50.07
C ARG A 315 9.45 16.52 51.23
N VAL A 316 9.64 15.23 50.97
CA VAL A 316 10.39 14.32 51.87
C VAL A 316 11.34 13.46 51.05
N ASP A 317 12.61 13.61 51.37
CA ASP A 317 13.73 12.77 50.94
C ASP A 317 13.65 11.39 51.64
N ALA A 318 14.10 10.34 50.97
CA ALA A 318 14.41 9.06 51.61
C ALA A 318 15.80 8.60 51.15
N GLU A 319 16.75 8.70 52.07
CA GLU A 319 18.08 8.11 51.98
C GLU A 319 18.23 7.05 53.10
N LEU A 320 19.25 6.21 52.91
CA LEU A 320 19.91 5.24 53.83
C LEU A 320 19.41 3.79 53.76
N ASP A 321 20.18 2.86 53.18
CA ASP A 321 21.48 2.26 53.63
C ASP A 321 21.20 1.04 54.53
N GLY A 322 21.82 -0.14 54.40
CA GLY A 322 22.88 -0.60 53.51
C GLY A 322 23.26 -2.04 53.86
N THR A 323 24.22 -2.59 53.08
CA THR A 323 25.20 -3.65 53.44
C THR A 323 24.67 -5.06 53.75
N ALA A 324 25.30 -6.20 53.42
CA ALA A 324 26.67 -6.51 53.01
C ALA A 324 26.77 -7.95 52.44
N LYS A 325 27.81 -8.18 51.60
CA LYS A 325 28.65 -9.40 51.43
C LYS A 325 27.97 -10.71 50.97
N GLY A 326 28.53 -11.51 50.06
CA GLY A 326 29.82 -11.53 49.38
C GLY A 326 30.11 -12.95 48.85
N HIS A 327 31.04 -13.06 47.87
CA HIS A 327 31.78 -14.27 47.43
C HIS A 327 30.97 -15.48 46.89
N ALA A 328 31.41 -16.30 45.93
CA ALA A 328 32.53 -16.34 45.01
C ALA A 328 32.35 -17.59 44.08
N ASN A 329 32.93 -17.51 42.89
CA ASN A 329 33.63 -18.59 42.15
C ASN A 329 32.88 -19.73 41.41
N GLY A 330 33.45 -20.07 40.23
CA GLY A 330 33.33 -21.38 39.55
C GLY A 330 32.71 -21.30 38.15
N ARG A 331 33.46 -21.05 37.06
CA ARG A 331 34.33 -21.95 36.29
C ARG A 331 33.57 -22.92 35.35
N ALA A 332 33.79 -22.67 34.05
CA ALA A 332 33.87 -23.58 32.90
C ALA A 332 32.73 -24.58 32.62
N ASN A 333 32.24 -24.58 31.38
CA ASN A 333 32.41 -25.73 30.49
C ASN A 333 32.19 -25.30 29.03
N ALA A 334 33.22 -25.53 28.22
CA ALA A 334 33.14 -25.67 26.77
C ALA A 334 32.66 -27.09 26.46
N VAL A 335 31.88 -27.25 25.40
CA VAL A 335 31.68 -28.54 24.73
C VAL A 335 31.79 -28.30 23.23
N GLU A 336 32.70 -29.06 22.64
CA GLU A 336 33.10 -29.09 21.24
C GLU A 336 32.26 -30.10 20.46
N LEU A 337 32.32 -29.93 19.13
CA LEU A 337 31.72 -30.63 18.01
C LEU A 337 31.86 -32.17 18.02
N PRO A 338 31.14 -32.86 17.12
CA PRO A 338 31.65 -33.07 15.75
C PRO A 338 30.87 -32.33 14.65
#